data_AF-A0A7U5GUC3-F1
#
_entry.id   AF-A0A7U5GUC3-F1
#
_cell.length_a   1.000
_cell.length_b   1.000
_cell.length_c   1.000
_cell.angle_alpha   90.00
_cell.angle_beta   90.00
_cell.angle_gamma   90.00
#
_symmetry.space_group_name_H-M   'P 1'
#
loop_
_entity.id
_entity.type
_entity.pdbx_description
1 polymer ?
#
loop_
_entity_poly.entity_id
_entity_poly.type
_entity_poly.pdbx_seq_one_letter_code
_entity_poly.pdbx_strand_id
1 'polypeptide(L)'
;MIKTKNGMPVYHGDTFTIKLTRYSDPDRLHAARNAARYLGKTDIDNIRRPLSIIRMGHVPAIFRGEMAEFEFIDVSKEVYDHLATYSTANMRVAGGNRALKSDGYTMPSDKVKDVGMVKLWIENSMEGYHCLLDHGETPQVARSAMPVNAKMNTFVFQFNFLTLGQSVFKQRIWEKGAQGNTEKVVQAMYELVEFMDSQLWTTFYEWCGKPSTDWVEVRRKIKKKNISLADFVEQARNAEGNILLEDLLVELYGEQKSMW
;
A
#
# COMPACT_ATOMS: atom_id res chain seq x y z
N MET A 1 6.86 -14.23 -2.68
CA MET A 1 8.25 -14.34 -3.22
C MET A 1 8.31 -13.60 -4.55
N ILE A 2 9.24 -12.64 -4.70
CA ILE A 2 9.42 -11.88 -5.95
C ILE A 2 10.22 -12.70 -6.96
N LYS A 3 9.73 -12.78 -8.20
CA LYS A 3 10.44 -13.36 -9.34
C LYS A 3 10.50 -12.35 -10.46
N THR A 4 11.59 -12.32 -11.22
CA THR A 4 11.69 -11.50 -12.42
C THR A 4 11.12 -12.25 -13.62
N LYS A 5 10.19 -11.64 -14.36
CA LYS A 5 9.66 -12.17 -15.62
C LYS A 5 9.72 -11.08 -16.68
N ASN A 6 10.39 -11.34 -17.80
CA ASN A 6 10.61 -10.36 -18.88
C ASN A 6 11.22 -9.03 -18.40
N GLY A 7 12.16 -9.08 -17.45
CA GLY A 7 12.84 -7.90 -16.91
C GLY A 7 12.05 -7.13 -15.85
N MET A 8 10.82 -7.52 -15.54
CA MET A 8 9.99 -6.86 -14.53
C MET A 8 9.67 -7.76 -13.33
N PRO A 9 9.58 -7.22 -12.11
CA PRO A 9 9.32 -8.00 -10.92
C PRO A 9 7.85 -8.40 -10.81
N VAL A 10 7.62 -9.63 -10.35
CA VAL A 10 6.33 -10.24 -10.11
C VAL A 10 6.29 -10.76 -8.68
N TYR A 11 5.27 -10.34 -7.93
CA TYR A 11 5.02 -10.80 -6.58
C TYR A 11 3.94 -11.88 -6.61
N HIS A 12 4.28 -13.06 -6.08
CA HIS A 12 3.33 -14.12 -5.82
C HIS A 12 2.99 -14.15 -4.33
N GLY A 13 1.75 -13.78 -4.00
CA GLY A 13 1.16 -13.93 -2.68
C GLY A 13 0.39 -15.25 -2.55
N ASP A 14 -0.30 -15.42 -1.43
CA ASP A 14 -0.99 -16.69 -1.10
C ASP A 14 -2.16 -16.98 -2.06
N THR A 15 -2.91 -15.93 -2.42
CA THR A 15 -4.14 -16.06 -3.22
C THR A 15 -4.16 -15.18 -4.47
N PHE A 16 -3.15 -14.33 -4.64
CA PHE A 16 -3.09 -13.31 -5.68
C PHE A 16 -1.69 -13.17 -6.27
N THR A 17 -1.60 -12.56 -7.45
CA THR A 17 -0.34 -12.17 -8.09
C THR A 17 -0.39 -10.69 -8.49
N ILE A 18 0.71 -9.97 -8.27
CA ILE A 18 0.88 -8.59 -8.76
C ILE A 18 2.12 -8.56 -9.65
N LYS A 19 2.01 -7.96 -10.82
CA LYS A 19 3.16 -7.66 -11.68
C LYS A 19 3.37 -6.17 -11.72
N LEU A 20 4.60 -5.72 -11.58
CA LEU A 20 4.96 -4.36 -11.96
C LEU A 20 5.17 -4.35 -13.48
N THR A 21 4.28 -3.73 -14.25
CA THR A 21 4.36 -3.73 -15.72
C THR A 21 5.12 -2.54 -16.27
N ARG A 22 5.23 -1.46 -15.49
CA ARG A 22 6.01 -0.27 -15.84
C ARG A 22 6.56 0.42 -14.60
N TYR A 23 7.76 0.97 -14.72
CA TYR A 23 8.39 1.83 -13.72
C TYR A 23 9.20 2.92 -14.46
N SER A 24 8.88 4.20 -14.25
CA SER A 24 9.33 5.26 -15.18
C SER A 24 10.77 5.75 -14.99
N ASP A 25 11.35 5.66 -13.80
CA ASP A 25 12.66 6.25 -13.50
C ASP A 25 13.48 5.37 -12.53
N PRO A 26 13.91 4.16 -12.95
CA PRO A 26 14.64 3.23 -12.09
C PRO A 26 16.02 3.76 -11.65
N ASP A 27 16.66 4.59 -12.47
CA ASP A 27 17.98 5.17 -12.19
C ASP A 27 17.89 6.55 -11.52
N ARG A 28 16.68 7.05 -11.24
CA ARG A 28 16.40 8.37 -10.65
C ARG A 28 16.94 9.56 -11.46
N LEU A 29 17.23 9.40 -12.74
CA LEU A 29 17.84 10.46 -13.56
C LEU A 29 16.84 11.60 -13.81
N HIS A 30 15.57 11.27 -14.06
CA HIS A 30 14.55 12.30 -14.26
C HIS A 30 14.22 13.02 -12.95
N ALA A 31 14.10 12.27 -11.85
CA ALA A 31 13.96 12.82 -10.51
C ALA A 31 15.16 13.72 -10.14
N ALA A 32 16.40 13.31 -10.43
CA ALA A 32 17.62 14.09 -10.18
C ALA A 32 17.60 15.42 -10.93
N ARG A 33 17.26 15.37 -12.22
CA ARG A 33 17.14 16.57 -13.06
C ARG A 33 16.08 17.51 -12.50
N ASN A 34 14.89 16.99 -12.16
CA ASN A 34 13.81 17.80 -11.60
C ASN A 34 14.17 18.39 -10.24
N ALA A 35 14.85 17.61 -9.39
CA ALA A 35 15.36 18.05 -8.11
C ALA A 35 16.41 19.17 -8.24
N ALA A 36 17.33 19.04 -9.19
CA ALA A 36 18.33 20.06 -9.47
C ALA A 36 17.68 21.36 -9.95
N ARG A 37 16.69 21.28 -10.86
CA ARG A 37 15.93 22.46 -11.32
C ARG A 37 15.15 23.12 -10.19
N TYR A 38 14.46 22.32 -9.36
CA TYR A 38 13.73 22.81 -8.20
C TYR A 38 14.63 23.56 -7.21
N LEU A 39 15.86 23.07 -6.99
CA LEU A 39 16.83 23.65 -6.07
C LEU A 39 17.81 24.66 -6.72
N GLY A 40 17.63 25.00 -8.01
CA GLY A 40 18.52 25.92 -8.74
C GLY A 40 19.97 25.43 -8.87
N LYS A 41 20.20 24.11 -8.95
CA LYS A 41 21.52 23.48 -9.06
C LYS A 41 21.88 23.14 -10.51
N THR A 42 23.17 23.15 -10.81
CA THR A 42 23.71 22.87 -12.16
C THR A 42 24.04 21.40 -12.41
N ASP A 43 24.28 20.62 -11.35
CA ASP A 43 24.57 19.19 -11.42
C ASP A 43 23.28 18.36 -11.52
N ILE A 44 22.69 18.35 -12.72
CA ILE A 44 21.38 17.74 -12.99
C ILE A 44 21.32 16.22 -12.80
N ASP A 45 22.46 15.53 -12.88
CA ASP A 45 22.52 14.06 -12.82
C ASP A 45 22.80 13.52 -11.40
N ASN A 46 22.74 14.37 -10.38
CA ASN A 46 23.00 13.97 -8.99
C ASN A 46 21.81 13.20 -8.39
N ILE A 47 21.84 11.89 -8.56
CA ILE A 47 20.80 10.94 -8.09
C ILE A 47 20.62 10.88 -6.56
N ARG A 48 21.51 11.49 -5.77
CA ARG A 48 21.33 11.60 -4.31
C ARG A 48 20.40 12.74 -3.92
N ARG A 49 20.25 13.75 -4.79
CA ARG A 49 19.46 14.96 -4.49
C ARG A 49 17.97 14.70 -4.30
N PRO A 50 17.30 13.84 -5.10
CA PRO A 50 15.91 13.47 -4.83
C PRO A 50 15.73 12.87 -3.43
N LEU A 51 16.68 12.03 -2.98
CA LEU A 51 16.66 11.45 -1.64
C LEU A 51 16.82 12.52 -0.56
N SER A 52 17.71 13.49 -0.76
CA SER A 52 17.87 14.62 0.16
C SER A 52 16.60 15.45 0.31
N ILE A 53 15.83 15.67 -0.77
CA ILE A 53 14.55 16.40 -0.71
C ILE A 53 13.55 15.68 0.19
N ILE A 54 13.47 14.34 0.10
CA ILE A 54 12.61 13.53 0.97
C ILE A 54 13.04 13.69 2.43
N ARG A 55 14.34 13.55 2.72
CA ARG A 55 14.89 13.66 4.08
C ARG A 55 14.68 15.04 4.71
N MET A 56 14.69 16.10 3.90
CA MET A 56 14.45 17.46 4.37
C MET A 56 12.96 17.76 4.59
N GLY A 57 12.04 16.84 4.23
CA GLY A 57 10.60 17.08 4.32
C GLY A 57 10.09 18.14 3.32
N HIS A 58 10.86 18.43 2.26
CA HIS A 58 10.43 19.35 1.22
C HIS A 58 9.34 18.71 0.34
N VAL A 59 8.58 19.55 -0.38
CA VAL A 59 7.47 19.08 -1.22
C VAL A 59 8.00 18.14 -2.30
N PRO A 60 7.62 16.84 -2.32
CA PRO A 60 8.15 15.86 -3.27
C PRO A 60 7.49 15.98 -4.66
N ALA A 61 7.10 17.19 -5.07
CA ALA A 61 6.43 17.44 -6.36
C ALA A 61 7.27 16.99 -7.57
N ILE A 62 8.60 16.90 -7.39
CA ILE A 62 9.53 16.37 -8.39
C ILE A 62 9.24 14.92 -8.81
N PHE A 63 8.54 14.16 -7.96
CA PHE A 63 8.17 12.75 -8.21
C PHE A 63 6.78 12.59 -8.83
N ARG A 64 6.02 13.68 -9.02
CA ARG A 64 4.65 13.61 -9.58
C ARG A 64 4.63 13.14 -11.04
N GLY A 65 5.72 13.41 -11.78
CA GLY A 65 5.88 12.94 -13.15
C GLY A 65 6.28 11.47 -13.25
N GLU A 66 6.75 10.87 -12.16
CA GLU A 66 7.14 9.45 -12.12
C GLU A 66 5.98 8.56 -11.77
N MET A 67 5.97 7.34 -12.31
CA MET A 67 4.86 6.42 -12.18
C MET A 67 5.27 4.95 -12.21
N ALA A 68 4.49 4.15 -11.50
CA ALA A 68 4.53 2.70 -11.50
C ALA A 68 3.16 2.15 -11.92
N GLU A 69 3.19 1.14 -12.77
CA GLU A 69 2.00 0.44 -13.24
C GLU A 69 1.99 -0.99 -12.72
N PHE A 70 0.84 -1.39 -12.19
CA PHE A 70 0.65 -2.69 -11.58
C PHE A 70 -0.49 -3.43 -12.27
N GLU A 71 -0.24 -4.66 -12.68
CA GLU A 71 -1.24 -5.63 -13.12
C GLU A 71 -1.58 -6.56 -11.96
N PHE A 72 -2.86 -6.64 -11.62
CA PHE A 72 -3.40 -7.39 -10.49
C PHE A 72 -4.16 -8.61 -11.01
N ILE A 73 -3.78 -9.80 -10.55
CA ILE A 73 -4.33 -11.08 -10.96
C ILE A 73 -4.85 -11.79 -9.70
N ASP A 74 -6.06 -12.34 -9.78
CA ASP A 74 -6.72 -13.06 -8.68
C ASP A 74 -6.91 -12.24 -7.40
N VAL A 75 -6.93 -10.91 -7.52
CA VAL A 75 -7.17 -9.99 -6.40
C VAL A 75 -8.68 -9.83 -6.16
N SER A 76 -9.11 -9.83 -4.90
CA SER A 76 -10.53 -9.69 -4.54
C SER A 76 -11.10 -8.32 -4.89
N LYS A 77 -12.41 -8.28 -5.15
CA LYS A 77 -13.13 -7.04 -5.49
C LYS A 77 -13.03 -5.97 -4.39
N GLU A 78 -13.06 -6.36 -3.12
CA GLU A 78 -12.88 -5.41 -1.99
C GLU A 78 -11.58 -4.58 -2.14
N VAL A 79 -10.48 -5.22 -2.54
CA VAL A 79 -9.19 -4.55 -2.69
C VAL A 79 -9.22 -3.63 -3.90
N TYR A 80 -9.81 -4.08 -5.01
CA TYR A 80 -10.05 -3.23 -6.17
C TYR A 80 -10.86 -1.98 -5.79
N ASP A 81 -11.95 -2.13 -5.04
CA ASP A 81 -12.80 -1.02 -4.62
C ASP A 81 -12.00 -0.04 -3.74
N HIS A 82 -11.16 -0.54 -2.82
CA HIS A 82 -10.29 0.28 -1.98
C HIS A 82 -9.19 1.02 -2.75
N LEU A 83 -8.64 0.43 -3.81
CA LEU A 83 -7.66 1.08 -4.68
C LEU A 83 -8.32 2.09 -5.62
N ALA A 84 -9.56 1.82 -6.04
CA ALA A 84 -10.31 2.70 -6.93
C ALA A 84 -10.70 4.05 -6.31
N THR A 85 -10.64 4.19 -4.98
CA THR A 85 -10.93 5.48 -4.30
C THR A 85 -9.80 6.50 -4.44
N TYR A 86 -8.58 6.07 -4.79
CA TYR A 86 -7.47 6.98 -5.05
C TYR A 86 -7.62 7.66 -6.41
N SER A 87 -8.36 8.76 -6.45
CA SER A 87 -8.62 9.56 -7.66
C SER A 87 -7.35 10.14 -8.30
N THR A 88 -6.23 10.13 -7.58
CA THR A 88 -4.90 10.55 -8.07
C THR A 88 -4.15 9.44 -8.81
N ALA A 89 -4.77 8.28 -9.04
CA ALA A 89 -4.27 7.28 -9.98
C ALA A 89 -4.26 7.86 -11.41
N ASN A 90 -3.16 7.65 -12.12
CA ASN A 90 -2.98 8.16 -13.48
C ASN A 90 -3.81 7.36 -14.49
N MET A 91 -4.01 6.06 -14.24
CA MET A 91 -4.76 5.16 -15.12
C MET A 91 -5.44 4.05 -14.30
N ARG A 92 -6.63 3.66 -14.74
CA ARG A 92 -7.34 2.48 -14.27
C ARG A 92 -7.92 1.72 -15.46
N VAL A 93 -7.59 0.44 -15.57
CA VAL A 93 -8.18 -0.48 -16.56
C VAL A 93 -8.77 -1.67 -15.83
N ALA A 94 -10.08 -1.88 -15.95
CA ALA A 94 -10.75 -3.03 -15.35
C ALA A 94 -11.89 -3.49 -16.25
N GLY A 95 -11.83 -4.76 -16.69
CA GLY A 95 -12.97 -5.43 -17.29
C GLY A 95 -13.96 -5.77 -16.18
N GLY A 96 -14.82 -4.81 -15.79
CA GLY A 96 -15.78 -5.03 -14.72
C GLY A 96 -16.63 -6.28 -14.97
N ASN A 97 -17.23 -6.85 -13.92
CA ASN A 97 -17.96 -8.14 -13.95
C ASN A 97 -19.24 -8.17 -14.82
N ARG A 98 -19.43 -7.18 -15.70
CA ARG A 98 -20.39 -7.23 -16.81
C ARG A 98 -19.83 -8.00 -18.00
N ALA A 99 -18.52 -7.94 -18.22
CA ALA A 99 -17.87 -8.51 -19.40
C ALA A 99 -17.20 -9.86 -19.12
N LEU A 100 -16.88 -10.15 -17.85
CA LEU A 100 -16.06 -11.29 -17.46
C LEU A 100 -16.62 -11.94 -16.20
N LYS A 101 -16.42 -13.27 -16.07
CA LYS A 101 -16.89 -14.08 -14.94
C LYS A 101 -15.83 -14.13 -13.82
N SER A 102 -16.27 -14.35 -12.58
CA SER A 102 -15.39 -14.61 -11.45
C SER A 102 -15.37 -16.11 -11.16
N ASP A 103 -14.18 -16.70 -11.08
CA ASP A 103 -14.00 -18.15 -10.92
C ASP A 103 -13.62 -18.56 -9.49
N GLY A 104 -13.57 -17.59 -8.56
CA GLY A 104 -13.23 -17.90 -7.17
C GLY A 104 -13.37 -16.71 -6.22
N TYR A 105 -12.90 -16.90 -4.99
CA TYR A 105 -12.95 -15.91 -3.92
C TYR A 105 -11.67 -15.92 -3.10
N THR A 106 -11.49 -14.89 -2.29
CA THR A 106 -10.40 -14.81 -1.30
C THR A 106 -11.00 -14.82 0.11
N MET A 107 -10.51 -15.68 1.00
CA MET A 107 -10.96 -15.66 2.39
C MET A 107 -10.54 -14.34 3.07
N PRO A 108 -11.35 -13.79 3.99
CA PRO A 108 -10.92 -12.66 4.79
C PRO A 108 -9.62 -12.96 5.55
N SER A 109 -8.67 -12.04 5.52
CA SER A 109 -7.43 -12.16 6.31
C SER A 109 -7.58 -11.66 7.75
N ASP A 110 -8.67 -10.96 8.06
CA ASP A 110 -8.96 -10.45 9.41
C ASP A 110 -9.34 -11.59 10.37
N LYS A 111 -9.40 -11.31 11.67
CA LYS A 111 -9.71 -12.33 12.69
C LYS A 111 -11.15 -12.85 12.51
N VAL A 112 -11.27 -14.05 11.94
CA VAL A 112 -12.55 -14.75 11.78
C VAL A 112 -12.85 -15.61 13.02
N LYS A 113 -14.03 -15.44 13.61
CA LYS A 113 -14.47 -16.22 14.79
C LYS A 113 -14.80 -17.67 14.44
N ASP A 114 -15.49 -17.88 13.32
CA ASP A 114 -15.88 -19.20 12.80
C ASP A 114 -15.57 -19.25 11.31
N VAL A 115 -14.43 -19.86 10.98
CA VAL A 115 -13.92 -19.95 9.60
C VAL A 115 -14.83 -20.84 8.75
N GLY A 116 -15.42 -21.89 9.35
CA GLY A 116 -16.27 -22.84 8.63
C GLY A 116 -17.58 -22.19 8.19
N MET A 117 -18.24 -21.47 9.08
CA MET A 117 -19.46 -20.73 8.77
C MET A 117 -19.22 -19.65 7.71
N VAL A 118 -18.15 -18.85 7.85
CA VAL A 118 -17.83 -17.81 6.85
C VAL A 118 -17.58 -18.42 5.49
N LYS A 119 -16.80 -19.50 5.43
CA LYS A 119 -16.53 -20.21 4.17
C LYS A 119 -17.81 -20.74 3.52
N LEU A 120 -18.67 -21.42 4.29
CA LEU A 120 -19.94 -21.95 3.80
C LEU A 120 -20.81 -20.87 3.13
N TRP A 121 -20.95 -19.71 3.75
CA TRP A 121 -21.78 -18.63 3.20
C TRP A 121 -21.17 -17.95 1.97
N ILE A 122 -19.84 -17.84 1.90
CA ILE A 122 -19.16 -17.39 0.69
C ILE A 122 -19.39 -18.38 -0.45
N GLU A 123 -19.26 -19.68 -0.19
CA GLU A 123 -19.50 -20.74 -1.17
C GLU A 123 -20.94 -20.75 -1.67
N ASN A 124 -21.93 -20.63 -0.77
CA ASN A 124 -23.34 -20.51 -1.15
C ASN A 124 -23.60 -19.27 -2.03
N SER A 125 -22.92 -18.15 -1.76
CA SER A 125 -23.06 -16.92 -2.57
C SER A 125 -22.45 -17.10 -3.96
N MET A 126 -21.28 -17.75 -4.06
CA MET A 126 -20.66 -18.11 -5.34
C MET A 126 -21.52 -19.10 -6.12
N GLU A 127 -22.09 -20.11 -5.47
CA GLU A 127 -23.01 -21.07 -6.09
C GLU A 127 -24.25 -20.37 -6.63
N GLY A 128 -24.85 -19.44 -5.86
CA GLY A 128 -25.95 -18.61 -6.33
C GLY A 128 -25.59 -17.77 -7.56
N TYR A 129 -24.39 -17.17 -7.57
CA TYR A 129 -23.86 -16.45 -8.73
C TYR A 129 -23.73 -17.34 -9.98
N HIS A 130 -23.13 -18.53 -9.85
CA HIS A 130 -22.97 -19.47 -10.97
C HIS A 130 -24.31 -20.05 -11.43
N CYS A 131 -25.22 -20.37 -10.50
CA CYS A 131 -26.55 -20.84 -10.81
C CYS A 131 -27.32 -19.84 -11.69
N LEU A 132 -27.29 -18.54 -11.37
CA LEU A 132 -27.90 -17.51 -12.22
C LEU A 132 -27.30 -17.50 -13.64
N LEU A 133 -25.98 -17.59 -13.75
CA LEU A 133 -25.30 -17.66 -15.06
C LEU A 133 -25.70 -18.91 -15.86
N ASP A 134 -25.80 -20.06 -15.20
CA ASP A 134 -26.13 -21.34 -15.83
C ASP A 134 -27.61 -21.38 -16.30
N HIS A 135 -28.48 -20.63 -15.62
CA HIS A 135 -29.87 -20.41 -16.04
C HIS A 135 -30.03 -19.34 -17.14
N GLY A 136 -28.93 -18.79 -17.66
CA GLY A 136 -28.94 -17.85 -18.78
C GLY A 136 -29.13 -16.38 -18.41
N GLU A 137 -29.03 -16.01 -17.13
CA GLU A 137 -29.01 -14.61 -16.73
C GLU A 137 -27.76 -13.89 -17.25
N THR A 138 -27.90 -12.58 -17.45
CA THR A 138 -26.75 -11.77 -17.87
C THR A 138 -25.72 -11.68 -16.74
N PRO A 139 -24.40 -11.59 -17.04
CA PRO A 139 -23.38 -11.38 -16.01
C PRO A 139 -23.62 -10.14 -15.13
N GLN A 140 -24.27 -9.12 -15.70
CA GLN A 140 -24.64 -7.90 -14.98
C GLN A 140 -25.69 -8.12 -13.89
N VAL A 141 -26.63 -9.05 -14.10
CA VAL A 141 -27.65 -9.42 -13.12
C VAL A 141 -27.08 -10.45 -12.15
N ALA A 142 -26.45 -11.50 -12.66
CA ALA A 142 -25.88 -12.57 -11.84
C ALA A 142 -24.89 -12.04 -10.77
N ARG A 143 -24.05 -11.05 -11.12
CA ARG A 143 -23.09 -10.46 -10.16
C ARG A 143 -23.73 -9.83 -8.91
N SER A 144 -25.05 -9.61 -8.88
CA SER A 144 -25.75 -9.15 -7.68
C SER A 144 -25.74 -10.19 -6.55
N ALA A 145 -25.62 -11.48 -6.88
CA ALA A 145 -25.46 -12.58 -5.93
C ALA A 145 -23.99 -12.85 -5.56
N MET A 146 -23.03 -12.24 -6.27
CA MET A 146 -21.61 -12.49 -6.10
C MET A 146 -21.11 -11.84 -4.79
N PRO A 147 -20.33 -12.56 -3.97
CA PRO A 147 -19.82 -12.00 -2.73
C PRO A 147 -18.74 -10.94 -3.00
N VAL A 148 -18.57 -10.00 -2.06
CA VAL A 148 -17.65 -8.85 -2.20
C VAL A 148 -16.17 -9.28 -2.25
N ASN A 149 -15.84 -10.44 -1.70
CA ASN A 149 -14.51 -11.02 -1.72
C ASN A 149 -14.24 -11.92 -2.93
N ALA A 150 -15.15 -11.97 -3.91
CA ALA A 150 -14.94 -12.65 -5.18
C ALA A 150 -13.71 -12.08 -5.91
N LYS A 151 -12.98 -12.96 -6.60
CA LYS A 151 -11.79 -12.60 -7.37
C LYS A 151 -12.21 -11.79 -8.60
N MET A 152 -11.59 -10.63 -8.75
CA MET A 152 -11.77 -9.83 -9.94
C MET A 152 -10.97 -10.43 -11.09
N ASN A 153 -11.48 -10.21 -12.29
CA ASN A 153 -10.69 -10.36 -13.49
C ASN A 153 -9.47 -9.45 -13.45
N THR A 154 -8.44 -9.81 -14.22
CA THR A 154 -7.19 -9.03 -14.24
C THR A 154 -7.48 -7.56 -14.50
N PHE A 155 -6.92 -6.69 -13.66
CA PHE A 155 -7.07 -5.25 -13.75
C PHE A 155 -5.72 -4.56 -13.58
N VAL A 156 -5.64 -3.31 -14.02
CA VAL A 156 -4.41 -2.51 -14.01
C VAL A 156 -4.67 -1.17 -13.34
N PHE A 157 -3.75 -0.77 -12.46
CA PHE A 157 -3.65 0.60 -11.98
C PHE A 157 -2.27 1.17 -12.24
N GLN A 158 -2.24 2.44 -12.62
CA GLN A 158 -1.01 3.23 -12.68
C GLN A 158 -1.10 4.36 -11.66
N PHE A 159 -0.08 4.46 -10.82
CA PHE A 159 0.03 5.50 -9.81
C PHE A 159 1.30 6.31 -10.03
N ASN A 160 1.22 7.62 -9.81
CA ASN A 160 2.44 8.39 -9.69
C ASN A 160 3.15 8.09 -8.35
N PHE A 161 4.48 8.26 -8.27
CA PHE A 161 5.26 7.91 -7.08
C PHE A 161 4.83 8.69 -5.84
N LEU A 162 4.44 9.95 -6.01
CA LEU A 162 3.97 10.79 -4.92
C LEU A 162 2.67 10.23 -4.30
N THR A 163 1.71 9.81 -5.13
CA THR A 163 0.47 9.16 -4.70
C THR A 163 0.76 7.84 -3.99
N LEU A 164 1.69 7.04 -4.50
CA LEU A 164 2.09 5.79 -3.85
C LEU A 164 2.61 6.04 -2.45
N GLY A 165 3.64 6.88 -2.31
CA GLY A 165 4.24 7.18 -1.02
C GLY A 165 3.28 7.89 -0.06
N GLN A 166 2.66 8.99 -0.48
CA GLN A 166 1.93 9.86 0.46
C GLN A 166 0.48 9.46 0.71
N SER A 167 -0.11 8.58 -0.10
CA SER A 167 -1.53 8.23 0.02
C SER A 167 -1.73 6.72 0.10
N VAL A 168 -1.31 5.97 -0.91
CA VAL A 168 -1.61 4.54 -0.99
C VAL A 168 -0.89 3.77 0.11
N PHE A 169 0.45 3.84 0.16
CA PHE A 169 1.23 3.12 1.17
C PHE A 169 0.95 3.65 2.56
N LYS A 170 0.90 4.99 2.70
CA LYS A 170 0.58 5.64 3.96
C LYS A 170 -0.69 5.09 4.61
N GLN A 171 -1.81 5.12 3.90
CA GLN A 171 -3.11 4.74 4.46
C GLN A 171 -3.34 3.23 4.54
N ARG A 172 -2.58 2.42 3.79
CA ARG A 172 -2.85 0.97 3.66
C ARG A 172 -1.84 0.07 4.34
N ILE A 173 -0.61 0.52 4.56
CA ILE A 173 0.46 -0.30 5.19
C ILE A 173 1.30 0.45 6.24
N TRP A 174 1.29 1.78 6.28
CA TRP A 174 2.08 2.53 7.28
C TRP A 174 1.24 3.04 8.46
N GLU A 175 -0.03 3.33 8.23
CA GLU A 175 -1.04 3.62 9.24
C GLU A 175 -1.85 2.37 9.60
N LYS A 176 -2.21 2.20 10.88
CA LYS A 176 -3.14 1.12 11.29
C LYS A 176 -4.56 1.40 10.82
N GLY A 177 -5.26 0.34 10.40
CA GLY A 177 -6.71 0.36 10.12
C GLY A 177 -7.09 -0.05 8.70
N ALA A 178 -6.14 -0.46 7.87
CA ALA A 178 -6.44 -1.09 6.59
C ALA A 178 -7.01 -2.50 6.81
N GLN A 179 -7.90 -2.93 5.91
CA GLN A 179 -8.43 -4.28 5.91
C GLN A 179 -7.33 -5.27 5.48
N GLY A 180 -7.21 -6.43 6.14
CA GLY A 180 -6.04 -7.31 5.99
C GLY A 180 -5.74 -7.77 4.56
N ASN A 181 -6.76 -8.04 3.74
CA ASN A 181 -6.54 -8.40 2.32
C ASN A 181 -5.97 -7.23 1.50
N THR A 182 -6.41 -6.01 1.79
CA THR A 182 -5.91 -4.80 1.12
C THR A 182 -4.49 -4.50 1.56
N GLU A 183 -4.20 -4.63 2.86
CA GLU A 183 -2.86 -4.47 3.42
C GLU A 183 -1.87 -5.41 2.72
N LYS A 184 -2.19 -6.72 2.60
CA LYS A 184 -1.34 -7.70 1.91
C LYS A 184 -1.05 -7.34 0.45
N VAL A 185 -2.07 -6.90 -0.30
CA VAL A 185 -1.90 -6.51 -1.71
C VAL A 185 -1.05 -5.25 -1.83
N VAL A 186 -1.29 -4.25 -0.98
CA VAL A 186 -0.51 -3.00 -1.03
C VAL A 186 0.91 -3.19 -0.52
N GLN A 187 1.11 -4.08 0.45
CA GLN A 187 2.45 -4.50 0.89
C GLN A 187 3.23 -5.14 -0.26
N ALA A 188 2.59 -6.03 -1.03
CA ALA A 188 3.19 -6.59 -2.24
C ALA A 188 3.51 -5.51 -3.30
N MET A 189 2.67 -4.47 -3.44
CA MET A 189 2.99 -3.33 -4.31
C MET A 189 4.24 -2.57 -3.83
N TYR A 190 4.36 -2.34 -2.51
CA TYR A 190 5.53 -1.68 -1.91
C TYR A 190 6.81 -2.49 -2.16
N GLU A 191 6.78 -3.80 -1.89
CA GLU A 191 7.94 -4.66 -2.11
C GLU A 191 8.37 -4.72 -3.58
N LEU A 192 7.43 -4.65 -4.52
CA LEU A 192 7.75 -4.58 -5.95
C LEU A 192 8.47 -3.29 -6.33
N VAL A 193 8.04 -2.14 -5.79
CA VAL A 193 8.70 -0.87 -6.11
C VAL A 193 10.03 -0.72 -5.36
N GLU A 194 10.12 -1.21 -4.12
CA GLU A 194 11.37 -1.28 -3.36
C GLU A 194 12.38 -2.20 -4.04
N PHE A 195 11.95 -3.32 -4.62
CA PHE A 195 12.83 -4.17 -5.42
C PHE A 195 13.40 -3.43 -6.64
N MET A 196 12.64 -2.54 -7.27
CA MET A 196 13.12 -1.73 -8.40
C MET A 196 14.08 -0.61 -7.98
N ASP A 197 13.76 0.09 -6.89
CA ASP A 197 14.56 1.20 -6.38
C ASP A 197 14.55 1.21 -4.85
N SER A 198 15.39 0.37 -4.25
CA SER A 198 15.45 0.22 -2.80
C SER A 198 15.85 1.53 -2.12
N GLN A 199 16.82 2.26 -2.68
CA GLN A 199 17.28 3.51 -2.07
C GLN A 199 16.17 4.56 -1.98
N LEU A 200 15.36 4.70 -3.02
CA LEU A 200 14.24 5.63 -3.03
C LEU A 200 13.16 5.23 -2.05
N TRP A 201 12.68 3.98 -2.13
CA TRP A 201 11.52 3.55 -1.37
C TRP A 201 11.83 3.31 0.11
N THR A 202 13.03 2.84 0.46
CA THR A 202 13.49 2.82 1.85
C THR A 202 13.63 4.25 2.39
N THR A 203 14.09 5.23 1.58
CA THR A 203 14.11 6.65 2.02
C THR A 203 12.70 7.20 2.22
N PHE A 204 11.74 6.86 1.33
CA PHE A 204 10.33 7.22 1.52
C PHE A 204 9.74 6.57 2.78
N TYR A 205 10.01 5.28 3.00
CA TYR A 205 9.53 4.56 4.17
C TYR A 205 10.02 5.21 5.46
N GLU A 206 11.31 5.50 5.56
CA GLU A 206 11.92 6.10 6.74
C GLU A 206 11.32 7.48 7.06
N TRP A 207 11.24 8.36 6.06
CA TRP A 207 10.91 9.78 6.30
C TRP A 207 9.44 10.14 6.11
N CYS A 208 8.68 9.34 5.35
CA CYS A 208 7.27 9.55 5.06
C CYS A 208 6.38 8.39 5.50
N GLY A 209 6.96 7.23 5.82
CA GLY A 209 6.25 6.01 6.15
C GLY A 209 6.06 5.77 7.63
N LYS A 210 6.14 4.50 8.04
CA LYS A 210 5.75 4.08 9.38
C LYS A 210 6.51 4.83 10.49
N PRO A 211 7.85 4.98 10.45
CA PRO A 211 8.58 5.74 11.48
C PRO A 211 8.06 7.18 11.62
N SER A 212 7.90 7.91 10.51
CA SER A 212 7.34 9.26 10.47
C SER A 212 5.93 9.33 11.07
N THR A 213 5.11 8.31 10.80
CA THR A 213 3.71 8.24 11.23
C THR A 213 3.60 7.91 12.71
N ASP A 214 4.46 7.02 13.21
CA ASP A 214 4.61 6.74 14.65
C ASP A 214 5.09 8.00 15.39
N TRP A 215 5.97 8.80 14.79
CA TRP A 215 6.44 10.06 15.39
C TRP A 215 5.37 11.14 15.53
N VAL A 216 4.45 11.23 14.56
CA VAL A 216 3.26 12.08 14.68
C VAL A 216 2.42 11.67 15.90
N GLU A 217 2.27 10.36 16.13
CA GLU A 217 1.54 9.82 17.27
C GLU A 217 2.25 10.08 18.61
N VAL A 218 3.58 9.90 18.66
CA VAL A 218 4.41 10.27 19.81
C VAL A 218 4.17 11.72 20.21
N ARG A 219 4.33 12.64 19.25
CA ARG A 219 4.10 14.08 19.48
C ARG A 219 2.69 14.36 19.97
N ARG A 220 1.69 13.68 19.41
CA ARG A 220 0.28 13.82 19.82
C ARG A 220 0.06 13.37 21.27
N LYS A 221 0.58 12.21 21.67
CA LYS A 221 0.41 11.69 23.03
C LYS A 221 1.16 12.51 24.07
N ILE A 222 2.39 12.92 23.79
CA ILE A 222 3.18 13.80 24.67
C ILE A 222 2.39 15.09 24.96
N LYS A 223 1.88 15.74 23.90
CA LYS A 223 1.06 16.95 24.05
C LYS A 223 -0.26 16.70 24.78
N LYS A 224 -0.97 15.62 24.44
CA LYS A 224 -2.27 15.29 25.03
C LYS A 224 -2.17 14.98 26.53
N LYS A 225 -1.12 14.28 26.94
CA LYS A 225 -0.89 13.89 28.34
C LYS A 225 -0.07 14.92 29.12
N ASN A 226 0.40 15.98 28.46
CA ASN A 226 1.29 17.00 29.03
C ASN A 226 2.53 16.40 29.72
N ILE A 227 3.17 15.42 29.05
CA ILE A 227 4.34 14.71 29.59
C ILE A 227 5.49 15.69 29.78
N SER A 228 5.96 15.84 31.02
CA SER A 228 7.15 16.61 31.36
C SER A 228 8.43 15.78 31.20
N LEU A 229 9.59 16.44 31.26
CA LEU A 229 10.88 15.74 31.28
C LEU A 229 10.99 14.79 32.48
N ALA A 230 10.46 15.17 33.64
CA ALA A 230 10.48 14.33 34.84
C ALA A 230 9.65 13.05 34.64
N ASP A 231 8.45 13.18 34.08
CA ASP A 231 7.57 12.04 33.77
C ASP A 231 8.23 11.08 32.77
N PHE A 232 8.92 11.63 31.76
CA PHE A 232 9.66 10.82 30.78
C PHE A 232 10.81 10.06 31.43
N VAL A 233 11.65 10.75 32.23
CA VAL A 233 12.78 10.11 32.92
C VAL A 233 12.29 9.01 33.86
N GLU A 234 11.16 9.21 34.55
CA GLU A 234 10.54 8.18 35.40
C GLU A 234 10.08 6.96 34.58
N GLN A 235 9.38 7.18 33.47
CA GLN A 235 8.91 6.11 32.57
C GLN A 235 10.08 5.35 31.90
N ALA A 236 11.17 6.05 31.60
CA ALA A 236 12.36 5.50 30.96
C ALA A 236 13.31 4.77 31.92
N ARG A 237 13.06 4.77 33.23
CA ARG A 237 13.98 4.20 34.25
C ARG A 237 14.36 2.73 34.00
N ASN A 238 13.49 1.96 33.35
CA ASN A 238 13.70 0.55 33.07
C ASN A 238 14.10 0.30 31.61
N ALA A 239 14.41 1.33 30.82
CA ALA A 239 14.91 1.14 29.47
C ALA A 239 16.30 0.47 29.55
N GLU A 240 16.40 -0.77 29.06
CA GLU A 240 17.65 -1.53 29.08
C GLU A 240 18.52 -1.19 27.86
N GLY A 241 19.84 -1.09 28.08
CA GLY A 241 20.84 -1.03 27.01
C GLY A 241 21.03 0.35 26.35
N ASN A 242 21.64 0.33 25.16
CA ASN A 242 21.99 1.52 24.38
C ASN A 242 20.92 1.81 23.31
N ILE A 243 19.67 1.97 23.75
CA ILE A 243 18.52 2.29 22.87
C ILE A 243 18.58 3.75 22.42
N LEU A 244 18.24 4.04 21.16
CA LEU A 244 18.13 5.41 20.70
C LEU A 244 16.92 6.09 21.36
N LEU A 245 17.06 7.39 21.66
CA LEU A 245 15.98 8.17 22.26
C LEU A 245 14.69 8.14 21.42
N GLU A 246 14.84 8.16 20.09
CA GLU A 246 13.71 8.07 19.16
C GLU A 246 12.96 6.74 19.32
N ASP A 247 13.67 5.62 19.32
CA ASP A 247 13.08 4.28 19.47
C ASP A 247 12.34 4.15 20.80
N LEU A 248 12.94 4.65 21.89
CA LEU A 248 12.30 4.63 23.22
C LEU A 248 11.02 5.48 23.25
N LEU A 249 11.02 6.64 22.60
CA LEU A 249 9.84 7.49 22.51
C LEU A 249 8.73 6.85 21.65
N VAL A 250 9.10 6.15 20.57
CA VAL A 250 8.17 5.36 19.75
C VAL A 250 7.61 4.18 20.55
N GLU A 251 8.42 3.49 21.34
CA GLU A 251 7.96 2.39 22.19
C GLU A 251 6.91 2.87 23.22
N LEU A 252 7.20 3.97 23.91
CA LEU A 252 6.32 4.51 24.95
C LEU A 252 5.05 5.15 24.39
N TYR A 253 5.16 5.82 23.23
CA TYR A 253 4.10 6.73 22.75
C TYR A 253 3.69 6.52 21.29
N GLY A 254 4.46 5.81 20.48
CA GLY A 254 4.23 5.65 19.03
C GLY A 254 3.09 4.70 18.67
N GLU A 255 2.61 3.86 19.60
CA GLU A 255 1.56 2.90 19.27
C GLU A 255 0.28 3.58 18.75
N GLN A 256 -0.05 3.32 17.50
CA GLN A 256 -1.31 3.76 16.90
C GLN A 256 -2.47 2.90 17.36
N LYS A 257 -3.61 3.54 17.60
CA LYS A 257 -4.90 2.84 17.72
C LYS A 257 -5.58 2.83 16.36
N SER A 258 -6.09 1.66 15.96
CA SER A 258 -7.01 1.58 14.82
C SER A 258 -8.24 2.46 15.10
N MET A 259 -8.79 3.10 14.07
CA MET A 259 -10.09 3.77 14.17
C MET A 259 -11.26 2.77 14.22
N TRP A 260 -11.00 1.51 13.87
CA TRP A 260 -11.94 0.40 13.82
C TRP A 260 -11.66 -0.62 14.92
#